data_AF-A0A369GV98-F1
#
_entry.id   AF-A0A369GV98-F1
#
_cell.length_a   1.000
_cell.length_b   1.000
_cell.length_c   1.000
_cell.angle_alpha   90.00
_cell.angle_beta   90.00
_cell.angle_gamma   90.00
#
_symmetry.space_group_name_H-M   'P 1'
#
loop_
_entity.id
_entity.type
_entity.pdbx_description
1 polymer ?
#
loop_
_entity_poly.entity_id
_entity_poly.type
_entity_poly.pdbx_seq_one_letter_code
_entity_poly.pdbx_strand_id
1 'polypeptide(L)'
;MAYAQWIVVMILNALTNRDIQVQNAAVSYGKFWAGDDKDNELPVSEVNKIIVAPGTTEQVQSCGRSSALSGTTGSFELVDLSNGLEIANISWNCPWGSTGNEFLYDLNPAARSLYQITVVGPLSLAVTASSHRRQRPSAPSACRSLSRVHVQGSRCIVVSDSNCTEFSRTVAMSAQNSAGIQTLLDAEREASKIVQKAREYRTKRIREARDEAKKEITNYKTTKDEEFKKFETEHSQGNKEAEDEAAKEAEKQIKVIKNAGQKSKDAVVKNLLNAVFDVKPVPPSAA
;
A
#
# COMPACT_ATOMS: atom_id res chain seq x y z
N MET A 1 -0.79 -1.24 11.74
CA MET A 1 -0.47 -0.98 10.32
C MET A 1 -0.96 0.42 9.96
N ALA A 2 -0.08 1.27 9.47
CA ALA A 2 -0.35 2.71 9.35
C ALA A 2 -1.10 3.13 8.06
N TYR A 3 -1.51 2.15 7.24
CA TYR A 3 -2.52 2.31 6.17
C TYR A 3 -3.93 1.89 6.59
N ALA A 4 -4.16 1.67 7.88
CA ALA A 4 -5.45 1.24 8.43
C ALA A 4 -6.55 2.31 8.32
N GLN A 5 -6.26 3.51 7.82
CA GLN A 5 -7.28 4.48 7.46
C GLN A 5 -6.97 5.09 6.10
N TRP A 6 -7.93 4.97 5.19
CA TRP A 6 -7.86 5.47 3.83
C TRP A 6 -9.27 5.78 3.31
N ILE A 7 -9.32 6.70 2.35
CA ILE A 7 -10.53 7.08 1.64
C ILE A 7 -10.21 7.18 0.15
N VAL A 8 -11.17 6.75 -0.66
CA VAL A 8 -11.18 6.96 -2.11
C VAL A 8 -12.48 7.65 -2.45
N VAL A 9 -12.38 8.88 -2.96
CA VAL A 9 -13.54 9.66 -3.42
C VAL A 9 -13.57 9.57 -4.93
N MET A 10 -14.54 8.83 -5.47
CA MET A 10 -14.82 8.77 -6.90
C MET A 10 -15.77 9.89 -7.27
N ILE A 11 -15.43 10.67 -8.28
CA ILE A 11 -16.21 11.81 -8.76
C ILE A 11 -16.70 11.43 -10.15
N LEU A 12 -18.00 11.14 -10.26
CA LEU A 12 -18.68 10.92 -11.53
C LEU A 12 -19.26 12.26 -12.00
N ASN A 13 -18.76 12.74 -13.14
CA ASN A 13 -19.36 13.88 -13.82
C ASN A 13 -20.48 13.38 -14.73
N ALA A 14 -21.74 13.58 -14.32
CA ALA A 14 -22.92 13.24 -15.11
C ALA A 14 -23.46 14.44 -15.92
N LEU A 15 -22.70 15.55 -15.99
CA LEU A 15 -22.99 16.66 -16.89
C LEU A 15 -22.70 16.26 -18.34
N THR A 16 -23.33 16.95 -19.29
CA THR A 16 -23.23 16.61 -20.71
C THR A 16 -22.13 17.36 -21.47
N ASN A 17 -21.74 18.56 -21.01
CA ASN A 17 -20.89 19.46 -21.77
C ASN A 17 -19.95 20.33 -20.92
N ARG A 18 -19.77 20.04 -19.64
CA ARG A 18 -18.98 20.85 -18.71
C ARG A 18 -18.02 19.99 -17.92
N ASP A 19 -16.77 20.42 -17.89
CA ASP A 19 -15.71 19.79 -17.12
C ASP A 19 -15.75 20.28 -15.66
N ILE A 20 -15.54 19.36 -14.73
CA ILE A 20 -15.42 19.69 -13.31
C ILE A 20 -13.96 19.55 -12.92
N GLN A 21 -13.39 20.57 -12.28
CA GLN A 21 -12.03 20.54 -11.79
C GLN A 21 -12.02 20.40 -10.26
N VAL A 22 -11.09 19.60 -9.75
CA VAL A 22 -10.74 19.58 -8.32
C VAL A 22 -9.82 20.76 -8.04
N GLN A 23 -10.17 21.62 -7.08
CA GLN A 23 -9.34 22.76 -6.65
C GLN A 23 -9.23 22.81 -5.13
N ASN A 24 -8.32 23.65 -4.63
CA ASN A 24 -8.12 23.93 -3.21
C ASN A 24 -8.03 22.66 -2.33
N ALA A 25 -7.44 21.60 -2.88
CA ALA A 25 -7.22 20.37 -2.13
C ALA A 25 -6.28 20.64 -0.96
N ALA A 26 -6.64 20.13 0.22
CA ALA A 26 -5.87 20.28 1.44
C ALA A 26 -5.94 18.99 2.24
N VAL A 27 -4.83 18.62 2.87
CA VAL A 27 -4.76 17.46 3.77
C VAL A 27 -4.09 17.91 5.06
N SER A 28 -4.86 17.97 6.15
CA SER A 28 -4.36 18.33 7.47
C SER A 28 -3.62 17.17 8.12
N TYR A 29 -4.10 15.95 7.86
CA TYR A 29 -3.47 14.72 8.33
C TYR A 29 -3.49 13.66 7.22
N GLY A 30 -2.36 12.99 7.02
CA GLY A 30 -2.19 11.96 6.00
C GLY A 30 -1.44 12.44 4.76
N LYS A 31 -1.72 11.80 3.63
CA LYS A 31 -1.17 12.11 2.31
C LYS A 31 -2.18 11.80 1.21
N PHE A 32 -2.04 12.45 0.05
CA PHE A 32 -2.70 12.03 -1.18
C PHE A 32 -1.84 10.98 -1.89
N TRP A 33 -2.48 10.10 -2.65
CA TRP A 33 -1.80 9.07 -3.43
C TRP A 33 -2.53 8.82 -4.75
N ALA A 34 -1.88 8.17 -5.70
CA ALA A 34 -2.42 7.92 -7.03
C ALA A 34 -2.30 6.46 -7.46
N GLY A 35 -3.33 5.96 -8.14
CA GLY A 35 -3.36 4.64 -8.76
C GLY A 35 -3.85 3.56 -7.81
N ASP A 36 -3.12 2.44 -7.74
CA ASP A 36 -3.43 1.30 -6.87
C ASP A 36 -2.43 1.15 -5.71
N ASP A 37 -1.41 2.02 -5.66
CA ASP A 37 -0.32 1.97 -4.67
C ASP A 37 -0.34 3.22 -3.77
N LYS A 38 -0.51 2.99 -2.47
CA LYS A 38 -0.56 4.06 -1.44
C LYS A 38 0.81 4.70 -1.18
N ASP A 39 1.88 4.11 -1.69
CA ASP A 39 3.23 4.67 -1.59
C ASP A 39 3.57 5.64 -2.71
N ASN A 40 2.77 5.64 -3.78
CA ASN A 40 2.84 6.65 -4.84
C ASN A 40 2.18 7.96 -4.37
N GLU A 41 2.90 8.71 -3.53
CA GLU A 41 2.41 9.98 -2.97
C GLU A 41 2.25 11.04 -4.05
N LEU A 42 1.06 11.66 -4.07
CA LEU A 42 0.69 12.69 -5.04
C LEU A 42 0.73 14.07 -4.35
N PRO A 43 1.47 15.06 -4.87
CA PRO A 43 1.47 16.40 -4.27
C PRO A 43 0.14 17.10 -4.54
N VAL A 44 -0.24 17.99 -3.63
CA VAL A 44 -1.50 18.78 -3.71
C VAL A 44 -1.66 19.52 -5.04
N SER A 45 -0.55 20.00 -5.63
CA SER A 45 -0.57 20.68 -6.92
C SER A 45 -1.02 19.79 -8.08
N GLU A 46 -0.80 18.48 -8.00
CA GLU A 46 -1.28 17.53 -9.01
C GLU A 46 -2.72 17.12 -8.74
N VAL A 47 -3.14 17.05 -7.46
CA VAL A 47 -4.56 16.83 -7.10
C VAL A 47 -5.42 17.98 -7.64
N ASN A 48 -4.94 19.22 -7.55
CA ASN A 48 -5.62 20.40 -8.09
C ASN A 48 -5.67 20.46 -9.64
N LYS A 49 -4.99 19.54 -10.33
CA LYS A 49 -5.04 19.42 -11.80
C LYS A 49 -6.00 18.35 -12.29
N ILE A 50 -6.68 17.65 -11.38
CA ILE A 50 -7.65 16.61 -11.75
C ILE A 50 -8.85 17.29 -12.42
N ILE A 51 -9.07 16.95 -13.68
CA ILE A 51 -10.21 17.39 -14.49
C ILE A 51 -11.08 16.17 -14.77
N VAL A 52 -12.36 16.27 -14.43
CA VAL A 52 -13.38 15.25 -14.62
C VAL A 52 -14.23 15.67 -15.81
N ALA A 53 -13.97 15.06 -16.96
CA ALA A 53 -14.72 15.32 -18.19
C ALA A 53 -16.17 14.76 -18.12
N PRO A 54 -17.11 15.31 -18.92
CA PRO A 54 -18.47 14.79 -19.06
C PRO A 54 -18.52 13.27 -19.25
N GLY A 55 -19.33 12.59 -18.43
CA GLY A 55 -19.54 11.15 -18.49
C GLY A 55 -18.38 10.30 -17.97
N THR A 56 -17.29 10.90 -17.46
CA THR A 56 -16.15 10.17 -16.91
C THR A 56 -16.14 10.15 -15.38
N THR A 57 -15.25 9.33 -14.82
CA THR A 57 -15.07 9.22 -13.38
C THR A 57 -13.60 9.35 -13.05
N GLU A 58 -13.26 10.30 -12.18
CA GLU A 58 -11.92 10.46 -11.63
C GLU A 58 -11.92 10.23 -10.13
N GLN A 59 -10.73 10.12 -9.53
CA GLN A 59 -10.59 9.76 -8.12
C GLN A 59 -9.64 10.68 -7.38
N VAL A 60 -10.05 11.08 -6.16
CA VAL A 60 -9.17 11.70 -5.17
C VAL A 60 -8.98 10.71 -4.03
N GLN A 61 -7.73 10.34 -3.76
CA GLN A 61 -7.41 9.26 -2.83
C GLN A 61 -6.49 9.77 -1.72
N SER A 62 -6.82 9.44 -0.47
CA SER A 62 -6.00 9.82 0.69
C SER A 62 -5.86 8.68 1.69
N CYS A 63 -4.72 8.63 2.38
CA CYS A 63 -4.47 7.67 3.44
C CYS A 63 -3.60 8.25 4.56
N GLY A 64 -3.59 7.57 5.71
CA GLY A 64 -2.61 7.83 6.77
C GLY A 64 -1.16 7.61 6.30
N ARG A 65 -0.20 8.24 6.98
CA ARG A 65 1.24 8.05 6.73
C ARG A 65 1.77 6.88 7.54
N SER A 66 2.62 6.05 6.93
CA SER A 66 3.12 4.80 7.52
C SER A 66 3.91 4.99 8.83
N SER A 67 4.52 6.16 9.00
CA SER A 67 5.33 6.55 10.16
C SER A 67 4.56 7.24 11.28
N ALA A 68 3.25 7.47 11.12
CA ALA A 68 2.44 8.18 12.09
C ALA A 68 1.22 7.35 12.51
N LEU A 69 0.88 7.38 13.80
CA LEU A 69 -0.40 6.87 14.32
C LEU A 69 -1.53 7.86 13.99
N SER A 70 -1.62 8.24 12.73
CA SER A 70 -2.51 9.29 12.24
C SER A 70 -3.43 8.74 11.16
N GLY A 71 -4.68 9.20 11.17
CA GLY A 71 -5.66 8.89 10.15
C GLY A 71 -5.48 9.74 8.90
N THR A 72 -6.58 10.02 8.20
CA THR A 72 -6.62 11.02 7.12
C THR A 72 -7.73 12.02 7.33
N THR A 73 -7.39 13.30 7.21
CA THR A 73 -8.34 14.41 7.30
C THR A 73 -7.97 15.43 6.24
N GLY A 74 -8.94 15.83 5.43
CA GLY A 74 -8.70 16.76 4.33
C GLY A 74 -9.99 17.24 3.69
N SER A 75 -9.82 18.09 2.68
CA SER A 75 -10.89 18.66 1.89
C SER A 75 -10.42 18.97 0.48
N PHE A 76 -11.37 19.13 -0.43
CA PHE A 76 -11.14 19.74 -1.75
C PHE A 76 -12.46 20.35 -2.24
N GLU A 77 -12.35 21.23 -3.22
CA GLU A 77 -13.49 21.88 -3.85
C GLU A 77 -13.70 21.32 -5.25
N LEU A 78 -14.97 21.21 -5.65
CA LEU A 78 -15.38 20.92 -7.01
C LEU A 78 -15.77 22.24 -7.67
N VAL A 79 -15.12 22.60 -8.77
CA VAL A 79 -15.34 23.85 -9.49
C VAL A 79 -15.72 23.53 -10.93
N ASP A 80 -16.74 24.20 -11.46
CA ASP A 80 -17.05 24.12 -12.89
C ASP A 80 -16.02 24.96 -13.66
N LEU A 81 -15.27 24.29 -14.55
CA LEU A 81 -14.16 24.92 -15.28
C LEU A 81 -14.64 25.98 -16.28
N SER A 82 -15.88 25.89 -16.75
CA SER A 82 -16.41 26.77 -17.78
C SER A 82 -16.69 28.19 -17.28
N ASN A 83 -17.11 28.32 -16.02
CA ASN A 83 -17.52 29.58 -15.41
C ASN A 83 -16.76 29.91 -14.12
N GLY A 84 -15.89 29.01 -13.65
CA GLY A 84 -15.14 29.15 -12.40
C GLY A 84 -16.02 29.10 -11.14
N LEU A 85 -17.25 28.61 -11.24
CA LEU A 85 -18.17 28.53 -10.11
C LEU A 85 -17.82 27.34 -9.23
N GLU A 86 -17.56 27.60 -7.95
CA GLU A 86 -17.47 26.56 -6.94
C GLU A 86 -18.83 25.86 -6.80
N ILE A 87 -18.86 24.56 -7.06
CA ILE A 87 -20.04 23.72 -6.96
C ILE A 87 -20.22 23.30 -5.50
N ALA A 88 -19.19 22.68 -4.91
CA ALA A 88 -19.23 22.21 -3.53
C ALA A 88 -17.85 22.01 -2.91
N ASN A 89 -17.77 22.19 -1.59
CA ASN A 89 -16.65 21.78 -0.77
C ASN A 89 -16.89 20.37 -0.24
N ILE A 90 -15.94 19.45 -0.48
CA ILE A 90 -15.96 18.08 0.02
C ILE A 90 -14.93 17.97 1.13
N SER A 91 -15.32 17.43 2.29
CA SER A 91 -14.41 17.22 3.42
C SER A 91 -14.58 15.84 4.06
N TRP A 92 -13.50 15.31 4.58
CA TRP A 92 -13.49 14.04 5.30
C TRP A 92 -12.64 14.11 6.56
N ASN A 93 -13.04 13.31 7.53
CA ASN A 93 -12.29 13.09 8.75
C ASN A 93 -12.35 11.60 9.11
N CYS A 94 -11.21 10.92 8.99
CA CYS A 94 -11.03 9.53 9.40
C CYS A 94 -9.89 9.51 10.42
N PRO A 95 -10.16 9.69 11.73
CA PRO A 95 -9.14 9.80 12.77
C PRO A 95 -8.70 8.45 13.33
N TRP A 96 -7.39 8.28 13.61
CA TRP A 96 -6.80 7.00 13.99
C TRP A 96 -7.39 6.44 15.31
N GLY A 97 -7.74 5.15 15.31
CA GLY A 97 -8.27 4.47 16.49
C GLY A 97 -9.75 4.74 16.80
N SER A 98 -10.42 5.61 16.05
CA SER A 98 -11.86 5.84 16.15
C SER A 98 -12.66 4.90 15.23
N THR A 99 -13.89 4.57 15.66
CA THR A 99 -14.88 3.87 14.82
C THR A 99 -15.77 4.84 14.05
N GLY A 100 -15.71 6.14 14.34
CA GLY A 100 -16.47 7.19 13.65
C GLY A 100 -15.64 7.84 12.55
N ASN A 101 -16.12 7.75 11.31
CA ASN A 101 -15.59 8.46 10.16
C ASN A 101 -16.64 9.45 9.68
N GLU A 102 -16.22 10.67 9.34
CA GLU A 102 -17.09 11.72 8.82
C GLU A 102 -16.75 12.02 7.37
N PHE A 103 -17.80 12.18 6.57
CA PHE A 103 -17.72 12.60 5.18
C PHE A 103 -18.83 13.60 4.94
N LEU A 104 -18.46 14.83 4.61
CA LEU A 104 -19.36 15.95 4.47
C LEU A 104 -19.16 16.58 3.10
N TYR A 105 -20.25 17.13 2.57
CA TYR A 105 -20.20 18.04 1.44
C TYR A 105 -21.03 19.27 1.76
N ASP A 106 -20.53 20.43 1.39
CA ASP A 106 -21.24 21.71 1.47
C ASP A 106 -21.44 22.23 0.06
N LEU A 107 -22.70 22.34 -0.36
CA LEU A 107 -23.06 22.78 -1.70
C LEU A 107 -23.13 24.30 -1.72
N ASN A 108 -22.40 24.94 -2.62
CA ASN A 108 -22.42 26.39 -2.76
C ASN A 108 -23.87 26.85 -3.04
N PRO A 109 -24.41 27.80 -2.24
CA PRO A 109 -25.75 28.33 -2.46
C PRO A 109 -26.00 28.83 -3.89
N ALA A 110 -24.98 29.42 -4.54
CA ALA A 110 -25.06 29.89 -5.91
C ALA A 110 -25.13 28.74 -6.94
N ALA A 111 -24.53 27.59 -6.62
CA ALA A 111 -24.54 26.39 -7.47
C ALA A 111 -25.81 25.55 -7.30
N ARG A 112 -26.54 25.70 -6.19
CA ARG A 112 -27.69 24.84 -5.84
C ARG A 112 -28.85 24.85 -6.84
N SER A 113 -29.02 25.94 -7.60
CA SER A 113 -30.03 26.03 -8.66
C SER A 113 -29.61 25.35 -9.97
N LEU A 114 -28.31 25.10 -10.15
CA LEU A 114 -27.73 24.60 -11.40
C LEU A 114 -27.25 23.15 -11.30
N TYR A 115 -26.71 22.76 -10.14
CA TYR A 115 -26.17 21.43 -9.92
C TYR A 115 -26.86 20.72 -8.75
N GLN A 116 -27.04 19.43 -8.92
CA GLN A 116 -27.42 18.49 -7.90
C GLN A 116 -26.25 17.55 -7.63
N ILE A 117 -25.88 17.42 -6.36
CA ILE A 117 -24.90 16.45 -5.89
C ILE A 117 -25.62 15.30 -5.21
N THR A 118 -25.34 14.09 -5.67
CA THR A 118 -25.80 12.85 -5.05
C THR A 118 -24.60 12.08 -4.52
N VAL A 119 -24.54 11.88 -3.21
CA VAL A 119 -23.51 11.04 -2.59
C VAL A 119 -24.04 9.61 -2.50
N VAL A 120 -23.46 8.71 -3.27
CA VAL A 120 -23.74 7.28 -3.21
C VAL A 120 -22.72 6.66 -2.25
N GLY A 121 -23.21 6.23 -1.09
CA GLY A 121 -22.38 5.59 -0.07
C GLY A 121 -21.96 4.17 -0.46
N PRO A 122 -20.99 3.56 0.25
CA PRO A 122 -20.89 2.11 0.31
C PRO A 122 -22.19 1.58 0.96
N LEU A 123 -22.68 0.42 0.52
CA LEU A 123 -23.86 -0.28 1.08
C LEU A 123 -23.72 -0.44 2.62
N SER A 124 -24.20 0.54 3.38
CA SER A 124 -24.43 0.51 4.84
C SER A 124 -25.04 1.85 5.29
N LEU A 125 -26.28 1.76 5.77
CA LEU A 125 -27.22 2.83 6.16
C LEU A 125 -26.65 3.94 7.07
N ALA A 126 -26.86 5.20 6.65
CA ALA A 126 -27.35 6.34 7.44
C ALA A 126 -26.92 7.66 6.75
N VAL A 127 -27.75 8.17 5.84
CA VAL A 127 -27.65 9.56 5.36
C VAL A 127 -28.61 10.37 6.22
N THR A 128 -28.09 11.06 7.24
CA THR A 128 -28.81 12.17 7.86
C THR A 128 -28.43 13.42 7.08
N ALA A 129 -29.33 13.85 6.19
CA ALA A 129 -29.25 15.15 5.56
C ALA A 129 -29.39 16.24 6.63
N SER A 130 -28.35 17.05 6.84
CA SER A 130 -28.43 18.24 7.68
C SER A 130 -28.79 19.44 6.81
N SER A 131 -30.08 19.79 6.78
CA SER A 131 -30.52 21.15 6.46
C SER A 131 -31.03 21.80 7.75
N HIS A 132 -30.43 22.93 8.11
CA HIS A 132 -30.73 23.79 9.26
C HIS A 132 -32.21 23.79 9.73
N ARG A 133 -32.46 23.44 11.00
CA ARG A 133 -33.52 24.04 11.83
C ARG A 133 -33.16 24.01 13.32
N ARG A 134 -33.51 25.11 14.02
CA ARG A 134 -33.19 25.49 15.40
C ARG A 134 -33.85 24.63 16.51
N GLN A 135 -33.15 24.61 17.67
CA GLN A 135 -33.57 24.54 19.10
C GLN A 135 -33.74 23.21 19.87
N ARG A 136 -32.79 23.03 20.83
CA ARG A 136 -32.79 22.53 22.24
C ARG A 136 -33.24 21.09 22.65
N PRO A 137 -32.68 20.56 23.78
CA PRO A 137 -32.53 19.12 24.03
C PRO A 137 -33.42 18.55 25.14
N SER A 138 -33.73 17.24 25.06
CA SER A 138 -33.99 16.38 26.21
C SER A 138 -33.78 14.89 25.85
N ALA A 139 -32.84 14.24 26.52
CA ALA A 139 -32.74 12.77 26.67
C ALA A 139 -33.70 12.30 27.79
N PRO A 140 -33.81 11.00 28.17
CA PRO A 140 -33.15 9.75 27.71
C PRO A 140 -34.21 8.67 27.32
N SER A 141 -33.97 7.43 26.88
CA SER A 141 -33.08 6.36 27.32
C SER A 141 -33.25 5.11 26.41
N ALA A 142 -32.22 4.24 26.43
CA ALA A 142 -32.27 2.78 26.25
C ALA A 142 -32.24 2.11 24.84
N CYS A 143 -31.02 1.66 24.51
CA CYS A 143 -30.63 0.25 24.33
C CYS A 143 -30.71 -0.45 22.95
N ARG A 144 -29.53 -1.01 22.58
CA ARG A 144 -29.20 -2.14 21.67
C ARG A 144 -29.17 -1.76 20.18
N SER A 145 -28.16 -2.08 19.38
CA SER A 145 -27.04 -3.01 19.51
C SER A 145 -25.84 -2.48 18.72
N LEU A 146 -24.67 -2.38 19.37
CA LEU A 146 -23.39 -2.08 18.76
C LEU A 146 -23.04 -3.13 17.69
N SER A 147 -23.32 -2.82 16.43
CA SER A 147 -22.63 -3.46 15.30
C SER A 147 -21.31 -2.72 15.11
N ARG A 148 -20.23 -3.39 15.49
CA ARG A 148 -18.85 -2.91 15.36
C ARG A 148 -18.46 -2.99 13.88
N VAL A 149 -18.78 -1.95 13.09
CA VAL A 149 -18.42 -1.90 11.67
C VAL A 149 -17.13 -1.09 11.50
N HIS A 150 -16.07 -1.76 11.05
CA HIS A 150 -14.82 -1.15 10.64
C HIS A 150 -15.00 -0.63 9.20
N VAL A 151 -15.10 0.68 8.96
CA VAL A 151 -15.47 1.19 7.62
C VAL A 151 -14.48 2.21 7.07
N GLN A 152 -13.37 1.68 6.56
CA GLN A 152 -12.71 2.24 5.37
C GLN A 152 -13.67 2.09 4.17
N GLY A 153 -13.60 2.97 3.16
CA GLY A 153 -14.45 2.75 1.98
C GLY A 153 -14.32 3.79 0.88
N SER A 154 -14.72 3.37 -0.33
CA SER A 154 -14.89 4.24 -1.47
C SER A 154 -16.24 4.98 -1.37
N ARG A 155 -16.23 6.28 -1.65
CA ARG A 155 -17.44 7.11 -1.74
C ARG A 155 -17.58 7.58 -3.18
N CYS A 156 -18.77 7.48 -3.74
CA CYS A 156 -19.04 8.02 -5.07
C CYS A 156 -19.85 9.30 -4.94
N ILE A 157 -19.37 10.38 -5.54
CA ILE A 157 -20.09 11.63 -5.71
C ILE A 157 -20.52 11.70 -7.16
N VAL A 158 -21.82 11.86 -7.39
CA VAL A 158 -22.37 12.12 -8.72
C VAL A 158 -22.78 13.57 -8.78
N VAL A 159 -22.20 14.31 -9.73
CA VAL A 159 -22.60 15.70 -10.03
C VAL A 159 -23.44 15.70 -11.29
N SER A 160 -24.64 16.25 -11.21
CA SER A 160 -25.64 16.28 -12.29
C SER A 160 -26.34 17.64 -12.35
N ASP A 161 -27.02 17.94 -13.45
CA ASP A 161 -27.83 19.16 -13.56
C ASP A 161 -29.08 19.10 -12.66
N SER A 162 -29.44 20.21 -12.01
CA SER A 162 -30.62 20.27 -11.13
C SER A 162 -31.95 19.99 -11.83
N ASN A 163 -31.99 20.18 -13.15
CA ASN A 163 -33.15 19.87 -13.99
C ASN A 163 -33.20 18.39 -14.44
N CYS A 164 -32.21 17.56 -14.09
CA CYS A 164 -32.17 16.13 -14.43
C CYS A 164 -32.96 15.25 -13.44
N THR A 165 -34.14 15.67 -12.99
CA THR A 165 -35.08 14.79 -12.25
C THR A 165 -35.96 13.93 -13.17
N GLU A 166 -35.85 14.06 -14.50
CA GLU A 166 -36.63 13.26 -15.47
C GLU A 166 -35.93 12.00 -16.01
N PHE A 167 -34.85 11.52 -15.39
CA PHE A 167 -34.21 10.26 -15.83
C PHE A 167 -34.70 9.00 -15.08
N SER A 168 -35.79 9.10 -14.30
CA SER A 168 -36.36 7.95 -13.61
C SER A 168 -37.89 8.00 -13.57
N ARG A 169 -38.56 7.86 -14.73
CA ARG A 169 -39.85 7.13 -14.88
C ARG A 169 -40.54 7.07 -16.25
N THR A 170 -40.02 7.65 -17.33
CA THR A 170 -40.74 7.62 -18.63
C THR A 170 -39.94 6.99 -19.76
N VAL A 171 -39.41 5.78 -19.53
CA VAL A 171 -39.04 4.85 -20.61
C VAL A 171 -39.98 3.65 -20.53
N ALA A 172 -41.26 3.90 -20.74
CA ALA A 172 -42.26 2.87 -20.97
C ALA A 172 -43.15 3.30 -22.13
N MET A 173 -42.95 2.62 -23.27
CA MET A 173 -43.85 2.53 -24.41
C MET A 173 -44.20 3.83 -25.15
N SER A 174 -43.28 4.36 -25.98
CA SER A 174 -43.62 5.16 -27.17
C SER A 174 -42.45 5.30 -28.15
N ALA A 175 -41.81 4.20 -28.55
CA ALA A 175 -40.85 4.24 -29.67
C ALA A 175 -40.78 2.89 -30.38
N GLN A 176 -41.92 2.41 -30.85
CA GLN A 176 -41.97 1.30 -31.80
C GLN A 176 -41.93 1.90 -33.21
N ASN A 177 -40.91 1.57 -34.00
CA ASN A 177 -40.81 1.77 -35.46
C ASN A 177 -40.22 3.07 -36.02
N SER A 178 -39.19 3.68 -35.41
CA SER A 178 -38.29 4.53 -36.20
C SER A 178 -36.95 3.82 -36.42
N ALA A 179 -36.60 3.63 -37.70
CA ALA A 179 -35.38 2.93 -38.11
C ALA A 179 -34.12 3.60 -37.55
N GLY A 180 -34.13 4.92 -37.37
CA GLY A 180 -33.02 5.67 -36.79
C GLY A 180 -32.78 5.37 -35.30
N ILE A 181 -33.83 5.13 -34.50
CA ILE A 181 -33.67 4.79 -33.09
C ILE A 181 -33.02 3.42 -32.93
N GLN A 182 -33.32 2.45 -33.80
CA GLN A 182 -32.67 1.14 -33.74
C GLN A 182 -31.19 1.21 -34.10
N THR A 183 -30.82 2.00 -35.10
CA THR A 183 -29.40 2.23 -35.43
C THR A 183 -28.64 2.84 -34.25
N LEU A 184 -29.25 3.77 -33.52
CA LEU A 184 -28.62 4.38 -32.33
C LEU A 184 -28.47 3.38 -31.18
N LEU A 185 -29.48 2.55 -30.91
CA LEU A 185 -29.42 1.53 -29.87
C LEU A 185 -28.40 0.43 -30.18
N ASP A 186 -28.27 0.05 -31.44
CA ASP A 186 -27.25 -0.93 -31.85
C ASP A 186 -25.85 -0.32 -31.80
N ALA A 187 -25.67 0.94 -32.20
CA ALA A 187 -24.42 1.67 -32.03
C ALA A 187 -24.00 1.81 -30.55
N GLU A 188 -24.95 2.06 -29.65
CA GLU A 188 -24.70 2.14 -28.20
C GLU A 188 -24.23 0.79 -27.62
N ARG A 189 -24.87 -0.32 -28.05
CA ARG A 189 -24.45 -1.67 -27.65
C ARG A 189 -23.07 -2.03 -28.19
N GLU A 190 -22.76 -1.66 -29.43
CA GLU A 190 -21.44 -1.92 -30.03
C GLU A 190 -20.34 -1.11 -29.35
N ALA A 191 -20.57 0.18 -29.10
CA ALA A 191 -19.66 1.03 -28.34
C ALA A 191 -19.39 0.44 -26.95
N SER A 192 -20.45 0.02 -26.24
CA SER A 192 -20.34 -0.62 -24.92
C SER A 192 -19.49 -1.90 -24.97
N LYS A 193 -19.68 -2.75 -25.99
CA LYS A 193 -18.87 -3.96 -26.20
C LYS A 193 -17.40 -3.64 -26.48
N ILE A 194 -17.10 -2.60 -27.24
CA ILE A 194 -15.73 -2.18 -27.53
C ILE A 194 -15.03 -1.73 -26.24
N VAL A 195 -15.71 -0.95 -25.40
CA VAL A 195 -15.17 -0.50 -24.11
C VAL A 195 -14.94 -1.69 -23.17
N GLN A 196 -15.87 -2.65 -23.09
CA GLN A 196 -15.70 -3.86 -22.29
C GLN A 196 -14.50 -4.69 -22.77
N LYS A 197 -14.39 -4.94 -24.08
CA LYS A 197 -13.23 -5.65 -24.66
C LYS A 197 -11.92 -4.93 -24.38
N ALA A 198 -11.89 -3.59 -24.43
CA ALA A 198 -10.70 -2.82 -24.10
C ALA A 198 -10.30 -2.96 -22.61
N ARG A 199 -11.27 -2.94 -21.69
CA ARG A 199 -11.04 -3.17 -20.25
C ARG A 199 -10.55 -4.60 -19.97
N GLU A 200 -11.14 -5.59 -20.63
CA GLU A 200 -10.73 -6.99 -20.54
C GLU A 200 -9.32 -7.20 -21.10
N TYR A 201 -9.01 -6.60 -22.26
CA TYR A 201 -7.69 -6.65 -22.87
C TYR A 201 -6.61 -6.05 -21.95
N ARG A 202 -6.87 -4.87 -21.36
CA ARG A 202 -5.98 -4.26 -20.38
C ARG A 202 -5.76 -5.18 -19.18
N THR A 203 -6.84 -5.71 -18.61
CA THR A 203 -6.76 -6.60 -17.43
C THR A 203 -6.01 -7.88 -17.75
N LYS A 204 -6.23 -8.45 -18.95
CA LYS A 204 -5.52 -9.63 -19.45
C LYS A 204 -4.03 -9.37 -19.59
N ARG A 205 -3.61 -8.24 -20.19
CA ARG A 205 -2.20 -7.86 -20.31
C ARG A 205 -1.51 -7.68 -18.96
N ILE A 206 -2.19 -7.04 -18.00
CA ILE A 206 -1.66 -6.88 -16.64
C ILE A 206 -1.51 -8.25 -15.95
N ARG A 207 -2.49 -9.14 -16.13
CA ARG A 207 -2.45 -10.48 -15.56
C ARG A 207 -1.33 -11.33 -16.17
N GLU A 208 -1.20 -11.33 -17.50
CA GLU A 208 -0.13 -12.02 -18.22
C GLU A 208 1.25 -11.57 -17.73
N ALA A 209 1.49 -10.25 -17.66
CA ALA A 209 2.75 -9.71 -17.15
C ALA A 209 3.03 -10.11 -15.69
N ARG A 210 2.01 -10.13 -14.83
CA ARG A 210 2.14 -10.57 -13.43
C ARG A 210 2.44 -12.07 -13.32
N ASP A 211 1.79 -12.90 -14.14
CA ASP A 211 1.97 -14.34 -14.09
C ASP A 211 3.34 -14.76 -14.68
N GLU A 212 3.81 -14.06 -15.71
CA GLU A 212 5.16 -14.22 -16.27
C GLU A 212 6.24 -13.82 -15.24
N ALA A 213 6.12 -12.65 -14.61
CA ALA A 213 7.06 -12.22 -13.58
C ALA A 213 7.06 -13.18 -12.36
N LYS A 214 5.90 -13.68 -11.95
CA LYS A 214 5.82 -14.69 -10.88
C LYS A 214 6.54 -15.98 -11.26
N LYS A 215 6.38 -16.43 -12.50
CA LYS A 215 7.03 -17.65 -13.02
C LYS A 215 8.56 -17.48 -13.05
N GLU A 216 9.05 -16.32 -13.46
CA GLU A 216 10.49 -16.00 -13.42
C GLU A 216 11.03 -15.99 -11.99
N ILE A 217 10.31 -15.37 -11.05
CA ILE A 217 10.70 -15.37 -9.63
C ILE A 217 10.74 -16.78 -9.07
N THR A 218 9.75 -17.62 -9.37
CA THR A 218 9.75 -19.01 -8.89
C THR A 218 10.90 -19.80 -9.50
N ASN A 219 11.17 -19.65 -10.79
CA ASN A 219 12.29 -20.31 -11.44
C ASN A 219 13.63 -19.87 -10.83
N TYR A 220 13.82 -18.57 -10.63
CA TYR A 220 15.03 -18.03 -10.02
C TYR A 220 15.23 -18.56 -8.59
N LYS A 221 14.17 -18.61 -7.79
CA LYS A 221 14.20 -19.20 -6.44
C LYS A 221 14.60 -20.68 -6.50
N THR A 222 13.95 -21.48 -7.35
CA THR A 222 14.28 -22.89 -7.50
C THR A 222 15.73 -23.09 -7.95
N THR A 223 16.23 -22.31 -8.93
CA THR A 223 17.63 -22.39 -9.34
C THR A 223 18.59 -22.01 -8.22
N LYS A 224 18.28 -21.00 -7.41
CA LYS A 224 19.11 -20.59 -6.28
C LYS A 224 19.09 -21.58 -5.13
N ASP A 225 17.95 -22.20 -4.86
CA ASP A 225 17.84 -23.27 -3.87
C ASP A 225 18.60 -24.53 -4.31
N GLU A 226 18.57 -24.86 -5.60
CA GLU A 226 19.37 -25.95 -6.17
C GLU A 226 20.88 -25.67 -6.16
N GLU A 227 21.29 -24.45 -6.54
CA GLU A 227 22.68 -23.99 -6.41
C GLU A 227 23.14 -24.04 -4.95
N PHE A 228 22.31 -23.58 -4.01
CA PHE A 228 22.63 -23.59 -2.59
C PHE A 228 22.78 -25.01 -2.05
N LYS A 229 21.87 -25.93 -2.40
CA LYS A 229 21.98 -27.35 -2.00
C LYS A 229 23.23 -28.01 -2.57
N LYS A 230 23.59 -27.76 -3.84
CA LYS A 230 24.83 -28.27 -4.44
C LYS A 230 26.06 -27.71 -3.70
N PHE A 231 26.05 -26.41 -3.43
CA PHE A 231 27.09 -25.75 -2.65
C PHE A 231 27.23 -26.37 -1.25
N GLU A 232 26.12 -26.62 -0.55
CA GLU A 232 26.14 -27.31 0.75
C GLU A 232 26.74 -28.72 0.64
N THR A 233 26.38 -29.50 -0.38
CA THR A 233 26.95 -30.84 -0.54
C THR A 233 28.44 -30.83 -0.89
N GLU A 234 28.89 -29.89 -1.71
CA GLU A 234 30.29 -29.77 -2.13
C GLU A 234 31.17 -29.14 -1.04
N HIS A 235 30.66 -28.16 -0.29
CA HIS A 235 31.42 -27.42 0.71
C HIS A 235 31.29 -27.99 2.13
N SER A 236 30.32 -28.85 2.41
CA SER A 236 30.29 -29.62 3.67
C SER A 236 31.39 -30.69 3.74
N GLN A 237 32.00 -31.06 2.60
CA GLN A 237 33.10 -32.02 2.54
C GLN A 237 34.49 -31.36 2.65
N GLY A 238 34.64 -30.09 2.25
CA GLY A 238 35.94 -29.41 2.25
C GLY A 238 36.61 -29.30 3.63
N ASN A 239 35.83 -29.24 4.71
CA ASN A 239 36.40 -29.22 6.06
C ASN A 239 36.94 -30.59 6.49
N LYS A 240 36.36 -31.69 6.00
CA LYS A 240 36.76 -33.05 6.41
C LYS A 240 38.09 -33.45 5.80
N GLU A 241 38.32 -33.13 4.53
CA GLU A 241 39.59 -33.46 3.87
C GLU A 241 40.76 -32.66 4.46
N ALA A 242 40.54 -31.37 4.75
CA ALA A 242 41.53 -30.53 5.42
C ALA A 242 41.77 -30.95 6.88
N GLU A 243 40.73 -31.32 7.62
CA GLU A 243 40.85 -31.88 8.98
C GLU A 243 41.60 -33.22 8.98
N ASP A 244 41.32 -34.11 8.03
CA ASP A 244 41.98 -35.42 7.90
C ASP A 244 43.47 -35.28 7.52
N GLU A 245 43.82 -34.33 6.65
CA GLU A 245 45.21 -34.06 6.28
C GLU A 245 45.97 -33.40 7.44
N ALA A 246 45.37 -32.40 8.10
CA ALA A 246 45.94 -31.77 9.28
C ALA A 246 46.13 -32.77 10.44
N ALA A 247 45.19 -33.71 10.64
CA ALA A 247 45.30 -34.76 11.64
C ALA A 247 46.46 -35.72 11.34
N LYS A 248 46.64 -36.14 10.08
CA LYS A 248 47.78 -36.99 9.67
C LYS A 248 49.12 -36.28 9.88
N GLU A 249 49.19 -34.98 9.60
CA GLU A 249 50.41 -34.21 9.79
C GLU A 249 50.70 -33.97 11.29
N ALA A 250 49.69 -33.66 12.09
CA ALA A 250 49.80 -33.56 13.54
C ALA A 250 50.31 -34.88 14.16
N GLU A 251 49.79 -36.03 13.74
CA GLU A 251 50.29 -37.34 14.19
C GLU A 251 51.78 -37.56 13.84
N LYS A 252 52.22 -37.15 12.64
CA LYS A 252 53.63 -37.22 12.24
C LYS A 252 54.49 -36.34 13.16
N GLN A 253 54.07 -35.11 13.42
CA GLN A 253 54.80 -34.20 14.32
C GLN A 253 54.82 -34.71 15.76
N ILE A 254 53.72 -35.26 16.27
CA ILE A 254 53.67 -35.90 17.60
C ILE A 254 54.69 -37.05 17.69
N LYS A 255 54.82 -37.87 16.64
CA LYS A 255 55.84 -38.94 16.58
C LYS A 255 57.27 -38.38 16.60
N VAL A 256 57.52 -37.30 15.84
CA VAL A 256 58.84 -36.63 15.85
C VAL A 256 59.17 -36.05 17.22
N ILE A 257 58.22 -35.36 17.87
CA ILE A 257 58.40 -34.78 19.21
C ILE A 257 58.65 -35.87 20.24
N LYS A 258 57.92 -37.00 20.18
CA LYS A 258 58.16 -38.15 21.06
C LYS A 258 59.56 -38.72 20.89
N ASN A 259 60.05 -38.86 19.65
CA ASN A 259 61.38 -39.36 19.36
C ASN A 259 62.48 -38.37 19.79
N ALA A 260 62.29 -37.07 19.53
CA ALA A 260 63.20 -36.02 19.99
C ALA A 260 63.25 -35.95 21.52
N GLY A 261 62.10 -36.06 22.17
CA GLY A 261 61.97 -36.13 23.63
C GLY A 261 62.67 -37.35 24.22
N GLN A 262 62.64 -38.52 23.56
CA GLN A 262 63.41 -39.69 24.02
C GLN A 262 64.92 -39.45 23.93
N LYS A 263 65.41 -38.83 22.85
CA LYS A 263 66.84 -38.54 22.68
C LYS A 263 67.37 -37.47 23.63
N SER A 264 66.56 -36.48 23.98
CA SER A 264 66.96 -35.39 24.88
C SER A 264 66.86 -35.75 26.36
N LYS A 265 66.14 -36.83 26.74
CA LYS A 265 66.07 -37.32 28.13
C LYS A 265 67.45 -37.51 28.75
N ASP A 266 68.35 -38.19 28.06
CA ASP A 266 69.68 -38.49 28.61
C ASP A 266 70.53 -37.22 28.79
N ALA A 267 70.37 -36.24 27.90
CA ALA A 267 71.03 -34.95 28.01
C ALA A 267 70.47 -34.12 29.18
N VAL A 268 69.15 -34.11 29.38
CA VAL A 268 68.50 -33.41 30.50
C VAL A 268 68.87 -34.06 31.83
N VAL A 269 68.91 -35.38 31.90
CA VAL A 269 69.37 -36.11 33.10
C VAL A 269 70.81 -35.76 33.42
N LYS A 270 71.71 -35.71 32.43
CA LYS A 270 73.10 -35.26 32.63
C LYS A 270 73.20 -33.82 33.10
N ASN A 271 72.42 -32.90 32.53
CA ASN A 271 72.43 -31.49 32.93
C ASN A 271 71.90 -31.31 34.37
N LEU A 272 70.87 -32.05 34.78
CA LEU A 272 70.36 -32.05 36.15
C LEU A 272 71.40 -32.61 37.13
N LEU A 273 72.06 -33.71 36.78
CA LEU A 273 73.12 -34.28 37.61
C LEU A 273 74.29 -33.28 37.75
N ASN A 274 74.76 -32.70 36.65
CA ASN A 274 75.83 -31.71 36.68
C ASN A 274 75.45 -30.47 37.51
N ALA A 275 74.23 -29.96 37.40
CA ALA A 275 73.80 -28.80 38.19
C ALA A 275 73.72 -29.09 39.71
N VAL A 276 73.43 -30.34 40.10
CA VAL A 276 73.38 -30.75 41.51
C VAL A 276 74.78 -31.09 42.06
N PHE A 277 75.68 -31.61 41.23
CA PHE A 277 77.03 -31.99 41.65
C PHE A 277 78.07 -30.86 41.52
N ASP A 278 77.92 -29.95 40.56
CA ASP A 278 78.80 -28.77 40.37
C ASP A 278 78.28 -27.54 41.13
N VAL A 279 78.04 -27.68 42.44
CA VAL A 279 77.79 -26.51 43.29
C VAL A 279 79.11 -25.75 43.45
N LYS A 280 79.19 -24.54 42.89
CA LYS A 280 80.25 -23.57 43.19
C LYS A 280 79.78 -22.63 44.30
N PRO A 281 80.02 -22.95 45.59
CA PRO A 281 79.70 -22.02 46.67
C PRO A 281 80.60 -20.80 46.54
N VAL A 282 80.00 -19.63 46.33
CA VAL A 282 80.69 -18.35 46.50
C VAL A 282 80.58 -18.00 47.99
N PRO A 283 81.69 -17.99 48.75
CA PRO A 283 81.63 -17.53 50.12
C PRO A 283 81.28 -16.05 50.14
N PRO A 284 80.40 -15.58 51.05
CA PRO A 284 80.15 -14.16 51.19
C PRO A 284 81.46 -13.45 51.56
N SER A 285 81.87 -12.49 50.72
CA SER A 285 83.00 -11.61 51.00
C SER A 285 82.73 -10.84 52.28
N ALA A 286 83.60 -11.00 53.27
CA ALA A 286 83.53 -10.31 54.55
C ALA A 286 83.54 -8.78 54.34
N ALA A 287 82.55 -8.12 54.94
CA ALA A 287 82.56 -6.70 55.27
C ALA A 287 81.79 -6.54 56.59
#